data_AF-A0A3C1K3A9-F1
#
_entry.id   AF-A0A3C1K3A9-F1
#
_cell.length_a   1.000
_cell.length_b   1.000
_cell.length_c   1.000
_cell.angle_alpha   90.00
_cell.angle_beta   90.00
_cell.angle_gamma   90.00
#
_symmetry.space_group_name_H-M   'P 1'
#
loop_
_entity.id
_entity.type
_entity.pdbx_description
1 polymer ?
#
loop_
_entity_poly.entity_id
_entity_poly.type
_entity_poly.pdbx_seq_one_letter_code
_entity_poly.pdbx_strand_id
1 'polypeptide(L)' 'MNGMLVDIKPHGDTALNFNGLFNREIAHFVDCVCKGIPCRSSAKEGVVLMRIIDAIYKSAETGCEVKLDCQ' A
#
# COMPACT_ATOMS: atom_id res chain seq x y z
N MET A 1 29.25 -7.09 -22.79
CA MET A 1 29.05 -7.24 -21.33
C MET A 1 28.49 -8.62 -21.10
N ASN A 2 29.29 -9.49 -20.47
CA ASN A 2 29.16 -10.94 -20.47
C ASN A 2 28.05 -11.40 -19.51
N GLY A 3 27.21 -12.34 -19.95
CA GLY A 3 26.02 -12.86 -19.26
C GLY A 3 26.26 -13.52 -17.90
N MET A 4 26.72 -12.74 -16.92
CA MET A 4 26.77 -13.08 -15.51
C MET A 4 25.57 -12.46 -14.78
N LEU A 5 24.88 -13.27 -13.99
CA LEU A 5 23.89 -12.80 -13.04
C LEU A 5 24.64 -12.15 -11.86
N VAL A 6 24.42 -10.85 -11.65
CA VAL A 6 24.95 -10.10 -10.51
C VAL A 6 23.83 -9.89 -9.49
N ASP A 7 24.12 -10.18 -8.23
CA ASP A 7 23.22 -9.92 -7.11
C ASP A 7 23.13 -8.40 -6.87
N ILE A 8 22.00 -7.80 -7.24
CA ILE A 8 21.72 -6.37 -7.03
C ILE A 8 20.77 -6.27 -5.85
N LYS A 9 21.30 -5.83 -4.70
CA LYS A 9 20.47 -5.49 -3.54
C LYS A 9 20.01 -4.02 -3.65
N PRO A 10 18.72 -3.73 -3.38
CA PRO A 10 18.26 -2.36 -3.26
C PRO A 10 19.10 -1.60 -2.23
N HIS A 11 19.61 -0.43 -2.64
CA HIS A 11 20.35 0.43 -1.73
C HIS A 11 19.37 1.25 -0.88
N GLY A 12 19.41 1.05 0.44
CA GLY A 12 18.58 1.78 1.39
C GLY A 12 18.17 0.90 2.58
N ASP A 13 17.80 1.53 3.68
CA ASP A 13 17.16 0.84 4.80
C ASP A 13 15.74 0.46 4.35
N THR A 14 15.49 -0.83 4.14
CA THR A 14 14.18 -1.36 3.74
C THR A 14 13.24 -1.48 4.94
N ALA A 15 13.75 -1.26 6.16
CA ALA A 15 12.93 -1.28 7.35
C ALA A 15 11.98 -0.08 7.36
N LEU A 16 10.69 -0.38 7.41
CA LEU A 16 9.65 0.61 7.65
C LEU A 16 9.88 1.21 9.05
N ASN A 17 10.37 2.46 9.12
CA ASN A 17 10.67 3.10 10.39
C ASN A 17 9.38 3.54 11.08
N PHE A 18 8.91 2.73 12.03
CA PHE A 18 7.68 3.00 12.78
C PHE A 18 7.74 4.25 13.69
N ASN A 19 8.93 4.83 13.91
CA ASN A 19 9.06 5.97 14.81
C ASN A 19 8.38 7.21 14.22
N GLY A 20 7.32 7.66 14.89
CA GLY A 20 6.58 8.88 14.54
C GLY A 20 5.64 8.77 13.33
N LEU A 21 5.55 7.60 12.70
CA LEU A 21 4.68 7.38 11.54
C LEU A 21 3.19 7.51 11.91
N PHE A 22 2.79 6.89 13.02
CA PHE A 22 1.43 7.03 13.57
C PHE A 22 1.12 8.47 14.00
N ASN A 23 2.06 9.15 14.65
CA ASN A 23 1.87 10.53 15.09
C ASN A 23 1.65 11.47 13.89
N ARG A 24 2.39 11.28 12.79
CA ARG A 24 2.21 12.04 11.56
C ARG A 24 0.88 11.76 10.88
N GLU A 25 0.45 10.49 10.84
CA GLU A 25 -0.85 10.12 10.25
C GLU A 25 -2.02 10.74 11.04
N ILE A 26 -1.97 10.71 12.38
CA ILE A 26 -2.98 11.34 13.24
C ILE A 26 -2.99 12.85 13.04
N ALA A 27 -1.82 13.49 12.99
CA ALA A 27 -1.72 14.92 12.73
C ALA A 27 -2.30 15.30 11.35
N HIS A 28 -2.01 14.50 10.32
CA HIS A 28 -2.57 14.70 8.98
C HIS A 28 -4.09 14.55 8.98
N PHE A 29 -4.65 13.57 9.70
CA PHE A 29 -6.08 13.40 9.84
C PHE A 29 -6.74 14.63 10.48
N VAL A 30 -6.17 15.16 11.56
CA VAL A 30 -6.65 16.39 12.20
C VAL A 30 -6.58 17.58 11.24
N ASP A 31 -5.48 17.72 10.48
CA ASP A 31 -5.32 18.76 9.48
C ASP A 31 -6.37 18.69 8.37
N CYS A 32 -6.73 17.48 7.91
CA CYS A 32 -7.81 17.29 6.93
C CYS A 32 -9.15 17.79 7.46
N VAL A 33 -9.46 17.50 8.73
CA VAL A 33 -10.71 17.95 9.36
C VAL A 33 -10.71 19.46 9.59
N CYS A 34 -9.62 20.03 10.10
CA CYS A 34 -9.55 21.46 10.45
C CYS A 34 -9.40 22.39 9.24
N LYS A 35 -8.60 21.98 8.23
CA LYS A 35 -8.27 22.81 7.07
C LYS A 35 -9.10 22.46 5.83
N GLY A 36 -9.86 21.36 5.87
CA GLY A 36 -10.62 20.87 4.72
C GLY A 36 -9.73 20.36 3.57
N ILE A 37 -8.47 20.00 3.84
CA ILE A 37 -7.57 19.44 2.84
C ILE A 37 -7.92 17.96 2.57
N PRO A 38 -7.67 17.44 1.35
CA PRO A 38 -7.97 16.05 1.04
C PRO A 38 -7.11 15.08 1.87
N CYS A 39 -7.74 14.03 2.40
CA CYS A 39 -7.04 12.91 3.01
C CYS A 39 -6.18 12.20 1.95
N ARG A 40 -4.91 11.95 2.27
CA ARG A 40 -4.01 11.16 1.42
C ARG A 40 -4.42 9.68 1.39
N SER A 41 -4.96 9.19 2.50
CA SER A 41 -5.46 7.84 2.69
C SER A 41 -6.99 7.92 2.78
N SER A 42 -7.67 7.99 1.63
CA SER A 42 -9.12 8.13 1.60
C SER A 42 -9.83 6.83 1.98
N ALA A 43 -11.09 6.93 2.44
CA ALA A 43 -11.89 5.74 2.74
C ALA A 43 -12.14 4.87 1.50
N LYS A 44 -12.29 5.49 0.31
CA LYS A 44 -12.48 4.75 -0.96
C LYS A 44 -11.27 3.88 -1.27
N GLU A 45 -10.06 4.42 -1.12
CA GLU A 45 -8.82 3.65 -1.31
C GLU A 45 -8.70 2.50 -0.31
N GLY A 46 -9.16 2.69 0.94
CA GLY A 46 -9.25 1.62 1.93
C GLY A 46 -10.16 0.47 1.48
N VAL A 47 -11.31 0.76 0.87
CA VAL A 47 -12.21 -0.27 0.32
C VAL A 47 -11.58 -1.00 -0.86
N VAL A 48 -10.87 -0.28 -1.74
CA VAL A 48 -10.13 -0.91 -2.86
C VAL A 48 -9.06 -1.86 -2.32
N LEU A 49 -8.34 -1.48 -1.27
CA LEU A 49 -7.37 -2.35 -0.60
C LEU A 49 -8.01 -3.62 -0.05
N MET A 50 -9.16 -3.52 0.61
CA MET A 50 -9.88 -4.70 1.12
C MET A 50 -10.31 -5.64 -0.02
N ARG A 51 -10.78 -5.08 -1.14
CA ARG A 51 -11.10 -5.89 -2.34
C ARG A 51 -9.89 -6.60 -2.93
N ILE A 52 -8.70 -5.98 -2.87
CA ILE A 52 -7.46 -6.63 -3.28
C ILE A 52 -7.18 -7.84 -2.38
N ILE A 53 -7.32 -7.68 -1.06
CA ILE A 53 -7.12 -8.78 -0.10
C ILE A 53 -8.10 -9.93 -0.38
N ASP A 54 -9.37 -9.64 -0.61
CA ASP A 54 -10.39 -10.65 -0.94
C ASP A 54 -10.05 -11.39 -2.25
N ALA A 55 -9.57 -10.67 -3.27
CA ALA A 55 -9.17 -11.29 -4.53
C ALA A 55 -7.93 -12.19 -4.39
N ILE A 56 -7.00 -11.85 -3.48
CA ILE A 56 -5.87 -12.72 -3.15
C ILE A 56 -6.37 -14.03 -2.55
N TYR A 57 -7.31 -13.97 -1.59
CA TYR A 57 -7.89 -15.18 -1.00
C TYR A 57 -8.63 -16.02 -2.04
N LYS A 58 -9.44 -15.39 -2.90
CA LYS A 58 -10.14 -16.09 -3.98
C LYS A 58 -9.18 -16.70 -4.99
N SER A 59 -8.09 -16.02 -5.33
CA SER A 59 -7.06 -16.53 -6.23
C SER A 59 -6.35 -17.74 -5.65
N ALA A 60 -6.06 -17.73 -4.35
CA ALA A 60 -5.49 -18.87 -3.65
C ALA A 60 -6.43 -20.08 -3.63
N GLU A 61 -7.74 -19.87 -3.51
CA GLU A 61 -8.74 -20.94 -3.56
C GLU A 61 -8.89 -21.53 -4.97
N THR A 62 -8.96 -20.69 -6.01
CA THR A 62 -9.20 -21.14 -7.38
C THR A 62 -7.93 -21.54 -8.14
N GLY A 63 -6.75 -21.19 -7.62
CA GLY A 63 -5.46 -21.39 -8.30
C GLY A 63 -5.32 -20.60 -9.61
N CYS A 64 -6.09 -19.52 -9.76
CA CYS A 64 -6.19 -18.73 -10.99
C CYS A 64 -6.23 -17.23 -10.66
N GLU A 65 -5.91 -16.40 -11.65
CA GLU A 65 -5.97 -14.95 -11.51
C GLU A 65 -7.40 -14.46 -11.28
N VAL A 66 -7.56 -13.48 -10.39
CA VAL A 66 -8.84 -12.81 -10.11
C VAL A 66 -8.73 -11.36 -10.57
N LYS A 67 -9.59 -10.97 -11.51
CA LYS A 67 -9.64 -9.60 -12.04
C LYS A 67 -10.35 -8.67 -11.04
N LEU A 68 -9.75 -7.51 -10.81
CA LEU A 68 -10.30 -6.45 -9.98
C LEU A 68 -10.79 -5.31 -10.87
N ASP A 69 -12.08 -5.01 -10.79
CA ASP A 69 -12.63 -3.80 -11.42
C ASP A 69 -12.38 -2.60 -10.51
N CYS A 70 -11.46 -1.72 -10.92
CA CYS A 70 -11.27 -0.41 -10.27
C CYS A 70 -12.39 0.53 -10.71
N GLN A 71 -13.28 0.90 -9.77
CA GLN A 71 -14.28 1.96 -9.92
C GLN A 71 -13.92 3.16 -9.06
#